data_AF-A0A3C1C8H9-F1
#
_entry.id   AF-A0A3C1C8H9-F1
#
_cell.length_a   1.000
_cell.length_b   1.000
_cell.length_c   1.000
_cell.angle_alpha   90.00
_cell.angle_beta   90.00
_cell.angle_gamma   90.00
#
_symmetry.space_group_name_H-M   'P 1'
#
loop_
_entity.id
_entity.type
_entity.pdbx_description
1 polymer ?
#
loop_
_entity_poly.entity_id
_entity_poly.type
_entity_poly.pdbx_seq_one_letter_code
_entity_poly.pdbx_strand_id
1 'polypeptide(L)'
;KLSHQTSFFYGRYDIKASSVQALKEGKEFSILEFNGCGAEPNHIYDCGMSLFEAYRVLLSHWSALYQISTHNHRNGHRYWDFKKGWNFLKKARVHFEQLEKLDVSGI
;
A
#
# COMPACT_ATOMS: atom_id res chain seq x y z
N LYS A 1 -10.81 -1.38 16.11
CA LYS A 1 -10.61 -0.50 14.93
C LYS A 1 -9.15 -0.11 14.90
N LEU A 2 -8.41 -0.37 13.82
CA LEU A 2 -6.97 -0.08 13.73
C LEU A 2 -6.65 1.44 13.66
N SER A 3 -7.65 2.26 13.36
CA SER A 3 -7.63 3.72 13.56
C SER A 3 -9.04 4.21 13.90
N HIS A 4 -9.16 5.13 14.86
CA HIS A 4 -10.45 5.75 15.24
C HIS A 4 -10.78 6.98 14.39
N GLN A 5 -9.84 7.47 13.57
CA GLN A 5 -9.93 8.75 12.88
C GLN A 5 -10.14 8.63 11.37
N THR A 6 -10.01 7.44 10.80
CA THR A 6 -10.10 7.23 9.34
C THR A 6 -10.97 6.03 8.99
N SER A 7 -11.84 6.23 7.98
CA SER A 7 -12.46 5.12 7.27
C SER A 7 -11.43 4.53 6.33
N PHE A 8 -11.12 3.25 6.53
CA PHE A 8 -10.09 2.56 5.78
C PHE A 8 -10.71 1.66 4.72
N PHE A 9 -10.31 1.84 3.45
CA PHE A 9 -10.93 1.13 2.32
C PHE A 9 -9.98 0.16 1.60
N TYR A 10 -8.67 0.37 1.66
CA TYR A 10 -7.71 -0.41 0.86
C TYR A 10 -6.33 -0.48 1.49
N GLY A 11 -5.80 -1.69 1.62
CA GLY A 11 -4.39 -1.97 1.81
C GLY A 11 -4.15 -3.46 1.98
N ARG A 12 -2.90 -3.82 2.24
CA ARG A 12 -2.43 -5.20 2.34
C ARG A 12 -1.68 -5.37 3.66
N TYR A 13 -1.68 -6.58 4.20
CA TYR A 13 -0.86 -6.92 5.36
C TYR A 13 0.26 -7.83 4.93
N ASP A 14 1.47 -7.49 5.36
CA ASP A 14 2.60 -8.41 5.29
C ASP A 14 2.60 -9.15 6.63
N ILE A 15 2.51 -10.47 6.55
CA ILE A 15 2.31 -11.34 7.71
C ILE A 15 3.37 -12.43 7.75
N LYS A 16 3.71 -12.87 8.96
CA LYS A 16 4.52 -14.06 9.20
C LYS A 16 3.70 -15.07 9.98
N ALA A 17 3.58 -16.29 9.48
CA ALA A 17 2.85 -17.37 10.12
C ALA A 17 3.75 -18.59 10.34
N SER A 18 3.48 -19.38 11.38
CA SER A 18 4.20 -20.64 11.65
C SER A 18 3.96 -21.69 10.54
N SER A 19 2.76 -21.69 9.94
CA SER A 19 2.39 -22.50 8.79
C SER A 19 1.17 -21.91 8.06
N VAL A 20 0.90 -22.38 6.84
CA VAL A 20 -0.34 -22.03 6.09
C VAL A 20 -1.59 -22.49 6.86
N GLN A 21 -1.53 -23.62 7.54
CA GLN A 21 -2.66 -24.15 8.32
C GLN A 21 -2.96 -23.25 9.52
N ALA A 22 -1.93 -22.88 10.29
CA ALA A 22 -2.06 -21.94 11.40
C ALA A 22 -2.68 -20.61 10.95
N LEU A 23 -2.24 -20.07 9.81
CA LEU A 23 -2.82 -18.87 9.22
C LEU A 23 -4.31 -19.04 8.89
N LYS A 24 -4.70 -20.14 8.24
CA LYS A 24 -6.11 -20.42 7.90
C LYS A 24 -6.99 -20.56 9.15
N GLU A 25 -6.44 -21.04 10.26
CA GLU A 25 -7.11 -21.14 11.56
C GLU A 25 -7.11 -19.82 12.36
N GLY A 26 -6.43 -18.78 11.87
CA GLY A 26 -6.27 -17.51 12.59
C GLY A 26 -5.37 -17.61 13.83
N LYS A 27 -4.44 -18.56 13.85
CA LYS A 27 -3.51 -18.80 14.96
C LYS A 27 -2.07 -18.54 14.53
N GLU A 28 -1.21 -18.27 15.50
CA GLU A 28 0.25 -18.25 15.35
C GLU A 28 0.77 -17.46 14.12
N PHE A 29 0.20 -16.27 13.92
CA PHE A 29 0.70 -15.32 12.93
C PHE A 29 0.87 -13.93 13.54
N SER A 30 1.80 -13.17 12.98
CA SER A 30 2.06 -11.79 13.32
C SER A 30 1.92 -10.92 12.08
N ILE A 31 1.34 -9.73 12.26
CA ILE A 31 1.36 -8.68 11.25
C ILE A 31 2.71 -7.96 11.37
N LEU A 32 3.48 -7.96 10.29
CA LEU A 32 4.77 -7.29 10.20
C LEU A 32 4.60 -5.84 9.76
N GLU A 33 3.80 -5.63 8.72
CA GLU A 33 3.58 -4.32 8.13
C GLU A 33 2.15 -4.20 7.61
N PHE A 34 1.65 -2.97 7.64
CA PHE A 34 0.43 -2.59 6.94
C PHE A 34 0.76 -1.69 5.74
N ASN A 35 0.52 -2.21 4.54
CA ASN A 35 0.84 -1.59 3.27
C ASN A 35 -0.36 -0.85 2.68
N GLY A 36 -0.28 0.48 2.63
CA GLY A 36 -1.31 1.37 2.09
C GLY A 36 -1.33 1.47 0.56
N CYS A 37 -2.10 2.41 0.02
CA CYS A 37 -2.27 2.59 -1.44
C CYS A 37 -0.99 2.98 -2.20
N GLY A 38 0.04 3.48 -1.50
CA GLY A 38 1.33 3.84 -2.10
C GLY A 38 2.34 2.69 -2.12
N ALA A 39 2.04 1.56 -1.47
CA ALA A 39 2.93 0.42 -1.43
C ALA A 39 2.84 -0.40 -2.72
N GLU A 40 3.97 -0.87 -3.20
CA GLU A 40 4.05 -1.75 -4.37
C GLU A 40 3.68 -3.20 -4.00
N PRO A 41 2.98 -3.95 -4.87
CA PRO A 41 2.77 -5.38 -4.64
C PRO A 41 4.05 -6.17 -4.93
N ASN A 42 4.91 -6.36 -3.92
CA ASN A 42 6.22 -7.02 -4.07
C ASN A 42 6.18 -8.39 -4.79
N HIS A 43 5.08 -9.13 -4.71
CA HIS A 43 4.91 -10.43 -5.38
C HIS A 43 4.91 -10.37 -6.92
N ILE A 44 4.79 -9.19 -7.53
CA ILE A 44 4.90 -9.06 -9.01
C ILE A 44 6.32 -9.31 -9.51
N TYR A 45 7.31 -9.21 -8.61
CA TYR A 45 8.73 -9.45 -8.90
C TYR A 45 9.15 -10.90 -8.65
N ASP A 46 8.27 -11.74 -8.11
CA ASP A 46 8.59 -13.11 -7.77
C ASP A 46 8.77 -13.99 -9.02
N CYS A 47 9.65 -14.98 -8.91
CA CYS A 47 10.21 -15.77 -10.00
C CYS A 47 9.16 -16.73 -10.59
N GLY A 48 8.41 -16.25 -11.58
CA GLY A 48 7.45 -17.07 -12.33
C GLY A 48 6.34 -16.26 -13.00
N MET A 49 6.17 -15.00 -12.62
CA MET A 49 5.16 -14.12 -13.20
C MET A 49 5.62 -13.56 -14.54
N SER A 50 4.80 -13.73 -15.58
CA SER A 50 5.01 -13.01 -16.84
C SER A 50 4.73 -11.53 -16.69
N LEU A 51 5.32 -10.69 -17.56
CA LEU A 51 5.08 -9.25 -17.57
C LEU A 51 3.57 -8.91 -17.66
N PHE A 52 2.80 -9.71 -18.40
CA PHE A 52 1.37 -9.50 -18.53
C PHE A 52 0.60 -9.80 -17.24
N GLU A 53 1.00 -10.82 -16.49
CA GLU A 53 0.43 -11.12 -15.18
C GLU A 53 0.77 -10.02 -14.16
N ALA A 54 2.00 -9.51 -14.17
CA ALA A 54 2.40 -8.38 -13.34
C ALA A 54 1.54 -7.14 -13.64
N TYR A 55 1.30 -6.83 -14.92
CA TYR A 55 0.39 -5.75 -15.30
C TYR A 55 -1.05 -5.98 -14.85
N ARG A 56 -1.57 -7.21 -14.93
CA ARG A 56 -2.91 -7.51 -14.41
C ARG A 56 -3.02 -7.22 -12.92
N VAL A 57 -2.00 -7.56 -12.14
CA VAL A 57 -1.96 -7.24 -10.70
C VAL A 57 -2.00 -5.73 -10.48
N LEU A 58 -1.14 -4.96 -11.16
CA LEU A 58 -1.12 -3.50 -11.05
C LEU A 58 -2.47 -2.87 -11.44
N LEU A 59 -3.04 -3.28 -12.57
CA LEU A 59 -4.34 -2.78 -13.05
C LEU A 59 -5.48 -3.13 -12.08
N SER A 60 -5.43 -4.30 -11.43
CA SER A 60 -6.43 -4.68 -10.43
C SER A 60 -6.41 -3.73 -9.23
N HIS A 61 -5.21 -3.37 -8.75
CA HIS A 61 -5.05 -2.43 -7.65
C HIS A 61 -5.49 -1.02 -8.05
N TRP A 62 -5.09 -0.54 -9.23
CA TRP A 62 -5.52 0.77 -9.71
C TRP A 62 -7.03 0.86 -9.94
N SER A 63 -7.66 -0.22 -10.43
CA SER A 63 -9.12 -0.29 -10.55
C SER A 63 -9.81 -0.17 -9.19
N ALA A 64 -9.34 -0.90 -8.17
CA ALA A 64 -9.87 -0.78 -6.81
C ALA A 64 -9.72 0.64 -6.25
N LEU A 65 -8.54 1.25 -6.40
CA LEU A 65 -8.27 2.62 -5.95
C LEU A 65 -9.15 3.64 -6.67
N TYR A 66 -9.37 3.48 -7.97
CA TYR A 66 -10.27 4.33 -8.75
C TYR A 66 -11.72 4.23 -8.24
N GLN A 67 -12.20 3.01 -7.99
CA GLN A 67 -13.56 2.79 -7.49
C GLN A 67 -13.75 3.40 -6.09
N ILE A 68 -12.77 3.23 -5.20
CA ILE A 68 -12.76 3.82 -3.85
C ILE A 68 -12.73 5.35 -3.94
N SER A 69 -11.87 5.91 -4.78
CA SER A 69 -11.79 7.36 -4.98
C SER A 69 -13.11 7.93 -5.48
N THR A 70 -13.75 7.25 -6.45
CA THR A 70 -15.07 7.62 -6.98
C THR A 70 -16.16 7.52 -5.91
N HIS A 71 -16.16 6.46 -5.10
CA HIS A 71 -17.07 6.29 -3.98
C HIS A 71 -16.90 7.42 -2.95
N ASN A 72 -15.67 7.71 -2.55
CA ASN A 72 -15.37 8.78 -1.60
C ASN A 72 -15.83 10.14 -2.12
N HIS A 73 -15.61 10.41 -3.42
CA HIS A 73 -16.09 11.64 -4.06
C HIS A 73 -17.62 11.78 -4.02
N ARG A 74 -18.35 10.71 -4.31
CA ARG A 74 -19.81 10.68 -4.19
C ARG A 74 -20.29 10.91 -2.75
N ASN A 75 -19.47 10.58 -1.75
CA ASN A 75 -19.75 10.79 -0.33
C ASN A 75 -19.15 12.11 0.22
N GLY A 76 -18.83 13.07 -0.64
CA GLY A 76 -18.42 14.42 -0.23
C GLY A 76 -16.90 14.63 -0.07
N HIS A 77 -16.07 13.61 -0.31
CA HIS A 77 -14.62 13.78 -0.29
C HIS A 77 -14.09 14.25 -1.65
N ARG A 78 -13.72 15.52 -1.76
CA ARG A 78 -13.18 16.07 -3.02
C ARG A 78 -11.89 15.36 -3.44
N TYR A 79 -11.72 15.15 -4.75
CA TYR A 79 -10.43 14.78 -5.32
C TYR A 79 -9.36 15.82 -4.96
N TRP A 80 -8.11 15.37 -4.93
CA TRP A 80 -7.02 16.31 -4.82
C TRP A 80 -6.92 17.12 -6.11
N ASP A 81 -6.69 18.42 -5.96
CA ASP A 81 -6.21 19.22 -7.07
C ASP A 81 -4.77 18.84 -7.41
N PHE A 82 -4.37 19.16 -8.65
CA PHE A 82 -3.05 18.84 -9.17
C PHE A 82 -1.91 19.44 -8.32
N LYS A 83 -2.09 20.68 -7.82
CA LYS A 83 -1.07 21.39 -7.03
C LYS A 83 -0.82 20.68 -5.70
N LYS A 84 -1.87 20.20 -5.04
CA LYS A 84 -1.78 19.40 -3.82
C LYS A 84 -1.01 18.10 -4.08
N GLY A 85 -1.34 17.38 -5.15
CA GLY A 85 -0.64 16.16 -5.53
C GLY A 85 0.85 16.40 -5.82
N TRP A 86 1.17 17.43 -6.60
CA TRP A 86 2.55 17.80 -6.92
C TRP A 86 3.37 18.17 -5.68
N ASN A 87 2.78 18.97 -4.77
CA ASN A 87 3.44 19.33 -3.52
C ASN A 87 3.67 18.12 -2.61
N PHE A 88 2.74 17.17 -2.59
CA PHE A 88 2.91 15.91 -1.87
C PHE A 88 4.10 15.12 -2.43
N LEU A 89 4.18 14.92 -3.75
CA LEU A 89 5.29 14.19 -4.38
C LEU A 89 6.65 14.85 -4.10
N LYS A 90 6.72 16.19 -4.16
CA LYS A 90 7.94 16.95 -3.79
C LYS A 90 8.37 16.69 -2.35
N LYS A 91 7.43 16.74 -1.40
CA LYS A 91 7.71 16.49 0.02
C LYS A 91 8.12 15.04 0.27
N ALA A 92 7.44 14.09 -0.37
CA ALA A 92 7.76 12.68 -0.28
C ALA A 92 9.20 12.42 -0.75
N ARG A 93 9.61 13.00 -1.88
CA ARG A 93 11.00 12.89 -2.38
C ARG A 93 12.03 13.38 -1.37
N VAL A 94 11.82 14.56 -0.79
CA VAL A 94 12.73 15.11 0.24
C VAL A 94 12.78 14.21 1.47
N HIS A 95 11.64 13.65 1.88
CA HIS A 95 11.59 12.73 3.01
C HIS A 95 12.34 11.42 2.73
N PHE A 96 12.19 10.84 1.54
CA PHE A 96 12.94 9.65 1.14
C PHE A 96 14.45 9.90 1.11
N GLU A 97 14.90 11.05 0.60
CA GLU A 97 16.32 11.45 0.64
C GLU A 97 16.85 11.57 2.09
N GLN A 98 16.01 11.94 3.06
CA GLN A 98 16.40 11.98 4.47
C GLN A 98 16.51 10.57 5.07
N LEU A 99 15.53 9.70 4.77
CA LEU A 99 15.54 8.30 5.20
C LEU A 99 16.76 7.55 4.66
N GLU A 100 17.10 7.74 3.38
CA GLU A 100 18.28 7.14 2.76
C GLU A 100 19.58 7.56 3.45
N LYS A 101 19.70 8.84 3.85
CA LYS A 101 20.86 9.31 4.62
C LYS A 101 20.96 8.69 6.00
N LEU A 102 19.82 8.47 6.67
CA LEU A 102 19.79 7.82 7.98
C LEU A 102 20.20 6.35 7.86
N ASP A 103 19.67 5.64 6.87
CA ASP A 103 19.99 4.24 6.60
C ASP A 103 21.49 4.04 6.27
N VAL A 104 22.05 4.91 5.42
CA VAL A 104 23.50 4.92 5.12
C VAL A 104 24.35 5.29 6.35
N SER A 105 23.81 6.06 7.29
CA SER A 105 24.54 6.46 8.51
C SER A 105 24.61 5.36 9.57
N GLY A 106 23.89 4.24 9.40
CA GLY A 106 23.91 3.10 10.31
C GLY A 106 23.36 3.38 11.71
N ILE A 107 22.54 4.44 11.85
CA ILE A 107 21.75 4.74 13.05
C ILE A 107 20.39 4.09 12.94
#